data_AF-A0A2V3A2N2-F1
#
_entry.id   AF-A0A2V3A2N2-F1
#
_cell.length_a   1.000
_cell.length_b   1.000
_cell.length_c   1.000
_cell.angle_alpha   90.00
_cell.angle_beta   90.00
_cell.angle_gamma   90.00
#
_symmetry.space_group_name_H-M   'P 1'
#
loop_
_entity.id
_entity.type
_entity.pdbx_description
1 polymer ?
#
loop_
_entity_poly.entity_id
_entity_poly.type
_entity_poly.pdbx_seq_one_letter_code
_entity_poly.pdbx_strand_id
1 'polypeptide(L)'
;MNIISIWFTDPPVYHQFPPIYENLGLPEVSSFIDQRFEFVYTSGKTERTGRGSIRLYKKHGDFKVIIPEKLPGFGPVRLEKLKSMLLERVKADFIQNMESEPPERKIYYTDFRRKARDTD
;
A
#
# COMPACT_ATOMS: atom_id res chain seq x y z
N MET A 1 -9.33 -19.00 8.72
CA MET A 1 -9.44 -17.65 8.15
C MET A 1 -9.42 -17.79 6.66
N ASN A 2 -10.40 -17.21 5.98
CA ASN A 2 -10.48 -17.24 4.53
C ASN A 2 -10.85 -15.85 4.01
N ILE A 3 -10.35 -15.49 2.83
CA ILE A 3 -10.76 -14.28 2.13
C ILE A 3 -11.90 -14.66 1.19
N ILE A 4 -13.05 -14.01 1.36
CA ILE A 4 -14.27 -14.27 0.59
C ILE A 4 -14.23 -13.50 -0.72
N SER A 5 -13.98 -12.20 -0.64
CA SER A 5 -13.97 -11.29 -1.78
C SER A 5 -12.99 -10.14 -1.56
N ILE A 6 -12.55 -9.53 -2.66
CA ILE A 6 -11.66 -8.36 -2.69
C ILE A 6 -12.07 -7.48 -3.86
N TRP A 7 -12.02 -6.17 -3.69
CA TRP A 7 -12.22 -5.21 -4.78
C TRP A 7 -11.43 -3.92 -4.52
N PHE A 8 -10.91 -3.31 -5.59
CA PHE A 8 -10.26 -2.01 -5.50
C PHE A 8 -11.29 -0.90 -5.32
N THR A 9 -10.97 0.08 -4.48
CA THR A 9 -11.87 1.20 -4.16
C THR A 9 -11.46 2.49 -4.87
N ASP A 10 -10.21 2.59 -5.28
CA ASP A 10 -9.60 3.81 -5.83
C ASP A 10 -8.66 3.43 -6.99
N PRO A 11 -8.40 4.34 -7.95
CA PRO A 11 -7.40 4.14 -8.99
C PRO A 11 -5.97 4.16 -8.43
N PRO A 12 -4.97 3.62 -9.15
CA PRO A 12 -3.57 3.67 -8.73
C PRO A 12 -3.05 5.11 -8.57
N VAL A 13 -2.31 5.37 -7.50
CA VAL A 13 -1.73 6.68 -7.17
C VAL A 13 -0.20 6.58 -7.12
N TYR A 14 0.49 7.51 -7.78
CA TYR A 14 1.95 7.57 -7.74
C TYR A 14 2.44 8.51 -6.63
N HIS A 15 3.25 7.97 -5.74
CA HIS A 15 3.90 8.68 -4.65
C HIS A 15 5.37 8.90 -5.00
N GLN A 16 5.74 10.17 -5.21
CA GLN A 16 7.08 10.57 -5.62
C GLN A 16 7.83 11.23 -4.46
N PHE A 17 8.96 10.64 -4.08
CA PHE A 17 9.89 11.22 -3.12
C PHE A 17 11.00 12.00 -3.83
N PRO A 18 11.60 13.01 -3.17
CA PRO A 18 12.78 13.68 -3.70
C PRO A 18 13.94 12.69 -3.92
N PRO A 19 14.71 12.82 -5.01
CA PRO A 19 15.81 11.89 -5.33
C PRO A 19 16.85 11.72 -4.22
N ILE A 20 17.04 12.75 -3.40
CA ILE A 20 17.95 12.71 -2.24
C ILE A 20 17.58 11.61 -1.23
N TYR A 21 16.31 11.22 -1.14
CA TYR A 21 15.82 10.18 -0.23
C TYR A 21 15.86 8.79 -0.85
N GLU A 22 15.71 8.69 -2.17
CA GLU A 22 15.73 7.39 -2.87
C GLU A 22 17.08 6.68 -2.76
N ASN A 23 18.18 7.44 -2.59
CA ASN A 23 19.54 6.90 -2.51
C ASN A 23 20.01 6.56 -1.09
N LEU A 24 19.15 6.76 -0.08
CA LEU A 24 19.48 6.44 1.31
C LEU A 24 19.31 4.95 1.65
N GLY A 25 18.83 4.14 0.70
CA GLY A 25 18.59 2.71 0.93
C GLY A 25 17.43 2.42 1.88
N LEU A 26 16.59 3.42 2.15
CA LEU A 26 15.43 3.33 3.02
C LEU A 26 14.17 3.04 2.16
N PRO A 27 13.59 1.82 2.24
CA PRO A 27 12.41 1.47 1.45
C PRO A 27 11.20 2.37 1.77
N GLU A 28 11.16 2.91 2.99
CA GLU A 28 10.08 3.76 3.50
C GLU A 28 10.01 5.14 2.82
N VAL A 29 11.12 5.62 2.25
CA VAL A 29 11.23 6.94 1.56
C VAL A 29 11.58 6.80 0.08
N SER A 30 11.25 5.65 -0.50
CA SER A 30 11.38 5.40 -1.94
C SER A 30 10.05 5.66 -2.64
N SER A 31 10.09 6.16 -3.88
CA SER A 31 8.86 6.35 -4.68
C SER A 31 8.12 5.03 -4.92
N PHE A 32 6.80 5.05 -4.78
CA PHE A 32 5.94 3.87 -4.93
C PHE A 32 4.62 4.21 -5.64
N ILE A 33 3.96 3.18 -6.17
CA ILE A 33 2.56 3.27 -6.61
C ILE A 33 1.71 2.56 -5.56
N ASP A 34 0.61 3.17 -5.12
CA ASP A 34 -0.33 2.64 -4.13
C ASP A 34 -1.72 2.52 -4.75
N GLN A 35 -2.43 1.43 -4.46
CA GLN A 35 -3.85 1.31 -4.77
C GLN A 35 -4.59 0.69 -3.58
N ARG A 36 -5.71 1.31 -3.21
CA ARG A 36 -6.53 0.89 -2.07
C ARG A 36 -7.57 -0.14 -2.48
N PHE A 37 -7.85 -1.06 -1.56
CA PHE A 37 -8.85 -2.10 -1.74
C PHE A 37 -9.57 -2.40 -0.42
N GLU A 38 -10.77 -2.94 -0.57
CA GLU A 38 -11.54 -3.53 0.51
C GLU A 38 -11.59 -5.05 0.31
N PHE A 39 -11.65 -5.78 1.41
CA PHE A 39 -11.75 -7.24 1.39
C PHE A 39 -12.66 -7.74 2.50
N VAL A 40 -13.33 -8.85 2.21
CA VAL A 40 -14.18 -9.55 3.17
C VAL A 40 -13.50 -10.83 3.58
N TYR A 41 -13.46 -11.10 4.88
CA TYR A 41 -12.80 -12.26 5.42
C TYR A 41 -13.59 -12.90 6.57
N THR A 42 -13.37 -14.20 6.75
CA THR A 42 -13.90 -14.95 7.89
C THR A 42 -12.84 -15.09 8.98
N SER A 43 -13.23 -14.78 10.21
CA SER A 43 -12.48 -15.10 11.42
C SER A 43 -13.37 -15.90 12.35
N GLY A 44 -13.04 -17.18 12.54
CA GLY A 44 -13.93 -18.13 13.22
C GLY A 44 -15.23 -18.31 12.44
N LYS A 45 -16.37 -17.98 13.07
CA LYS A 45 -17.72 -18.02 12.47
C LYS A 45 -18.24 -16.65 12.04
N THR A 46 -17.44 -15.59 12.22
CA THR A 46 -17.85 -14.22 11.89
C THR A 46 -17.21 -13.75 10.60
N GLU A 47 -18.03 -13.13 9.77
CA GLU A 47 -17.61 -12.38 8.59
C GLU A 47 -17.30 -10.95 8.98
N ARG A 48 -16.23 -10.40 8.43
CA ARG A 48 -15.77 -9.04 8.70
C ARG A 48 -15.19 -8.44 7.43
N THR A 49 -15.27 -7.12 7.35
CA THR A 49 -14.62 -6.33 6.29
C THR A 49 -13.31 -5.76 6.80
N GLY A 50 -12.31 -5.74 5.94
CA GLY A 50 -11.03 -5.09 6.18
C GLY A 50 -10.67 -4.17 5.02
N ARG A 51 -9.80 -3.20 5.32
CA ARG A 51 -9.26 -2.25 4.35
C ARG A 51 -7.76 -2.45 4.23
N GLY A 52 -7.25 -2.34 3.01
CA GLY A 52 -5.84 -2.46 2.73
C GLY A 52 -5.41 -1.60 1.54
N SER A 53 -4.11 -1.55 1.32
CA SER A 53 -3.54 -1.08 0.08
C SER A 53 -2.41 -1.99 -0.38
N ILE A 54 -2.20 -2.06 -1.69
CA ILE A 54 -1.04 -2.70 -2.30
C ILE A 54 -0.11 -1.60 -2.81
N ARG A 55 1.19 -1.78 -2.57
CA ARG A 55 2.25 -0.89 -3.02
C ARG A 55 3.23 -1.60 -3.91
N LEU A 56 3.64 -0.95 -5.01
CA LEU A 56 4.82 -1.31 -5.79
C LEU A 56 5.91 -0.27 -5.58
N TYR A 57 7.05 -0.69 -5.04
CA TYR A 57 8.24 0.16 -4.87
C TYR A 57 9.06 0.15 -6.17
N LYS A 58 9.09 1.27 -6.90
CA LYS A 58 9.67 1.31 -8.26
C LYS A 58 11.14 0.91 -8.33
N LYS A 59 11.94 1.31 -7.33
CA LYS A 59 13.39 1.08 -7.32
C LYS A 59 13.75 -0.39 -7.13
N HIS A 60 12.89 -1.16 -6.45
CA HIS A 60 13.17 -2.55 -6.08
C HIS A 60 12.27 -3.56 -6.81
N GLY A 61 11.16 -3.12 -7.39
CA GLY A 61 10.17 -4.01 -8.00
C GLY A 61 9.35 -4.80 -6.97
N ASP A 62 9.46 -4.45 -5.69
CA ASP A 62 8.81 -5.16 -4.60
C ASP A 62 7.36 -4.75 -4.43
N PHE A 63 6.50 -5.75 -4.17
CA PHE A 63 5.09 -5.55 -3.85
C PHE A 63 4.85 -5.77 -2.36
N LYS A 64 4.04 -4.90 -1.74
CA LYS A 64 3.70 -5.02 -0.32
C LYS A 64 2.24 -4.67 -0.07
N VAL A 65 1.58 -5.50 0.75
CA VAL A 65 0.26 -5.19 1.28
C VAL A 65 0.39 -4.47 2.62
N ILE A 66 -0.32 -3.36 2.75
CA ILE A 66 -0.42 -2.54 3.95
C ILE A 66 -1.85 -2.62 4.46
N ILE A 67 -2.02 -2.92 5.75
CA ILE A 67 -3.30 -2.89 6.44
C ILE A 67 -3.18 -1.78 7.50
N PRO A 68 -3.78 -0.60 7.28
CA PRO A 68 -3.60 0.54 8.18
C PRO A 68 -4.34 0.34 9.51
N GLU A 69 -5.44 -0.41 9.49
CA GLU A 69 -6.29 -0.64 10.66
C GLU A 69 -5.83 -1.85 11.47
N LYS A 70 -5.91 -1.75 12.80
CA LYS A 70 -5.71 -2.91 13.68
C LYS A 70 -6.91 -3.84 13.54
N LEU A 71 -6.70 -5.05 13.01
CA LEU A 71 -7.74 -6.07 12.95
C LEU A 71 -7.87 -6.78 14.32
N PRO A 72 -9.01 -6.66 15.03
CA PRO A 72 -9.17 -7.28 16.34
C PRO A 72 -9.05 -8.81 16.25
N GLY A 73 -8.21 -9.41 17.09
CA GLY A 73 -7.95 -10.85 17.09
C GLY A 73 -6.84 -11.31 16.12
N PHE A 74 -6.17 -10.38 15.44
CA PHE A 74 -4.99 -10.66 14.63
C PHE A 74 -3.72 -10.33 15.41
N GLY A 75 -3.03 -11.38 15.86
CA GLY A 75 -1.63 -11.26 16.26
C GLY A 75 -0.69 -11.10 15.06
N PRO A 76 0.58 -10.74 15.29
CA PRO A 76 1.56 -10.47 14.22
C PRO A 76 1.67 -11.58 13.18
N VAL A 77 1.76 -12.84 13.62
CA VAL A 77 1.89 -14.01 12.73
C VAL A 77 0.66 -14.19 11.83
N ARG A 78 -0.55 -14.00 12.36
CA ARG A 78 -1.79 -14.11 11.57
C ARG A 78 -1.93 -12.95 10.59
N LEU A 79 -1.47 -11.77 10.99
CA LEU A 79 -1.49 -10.58 10.13
C LEU A 79 -0.54 -10.74 8.94
N GLU A 80 0.68 -11.25 9.16
CA GLU A 80 1.62 -11.53 8.06
C GLU A 80 1.04 -12.58 7.10
N LYS A 81 0.46 -13.66 7.62
CA LYS A 81 -0.21 -14.66 6.78
C LYS A 81 -1.36 -14.04 5.95
N LEU A 82 -2.16 -13.15 6.55
CA LEU A 82 -3.22 -12.45 5.83
C LEU A 82 -2.65 -11.57 4.70
N LYS A 83 -1.59 -10.79 4.99
CA LYS A 83 -0.94 -9.94 3.99
C LYS A 83 -0.40 -10.76 2.81
N SER A 84 0.23 -11.90 3.06
CA SER A 84 0.70 -12.79 2.00
C SER A 84 -0.45 -13.30 1.14
N MET A 85 -1.54 -13.77 1.77
CA MET A 85 -2.72 -14.26 1.03
C MET A 85 -3.40 -13.15 0.21
N LEU A 86 -3.48 -11.93 0.76
CA LEU A 86 -4.02 -10.77 0.03
C LEU A 86 -3.11 -10.43 -1.15
N LEU A 87 -1.79 -10.37 -0.93
CA LEU A 87 -0.82 -10.03 -1.97
C LEU A 87 -0.93 -10.95 -3.18
N GLU A 88 -1.02 -12.27 -2.95
CA GLU A 88 -1.19 -13.25 -4.03
C GLU A 88 -2.47 -13.01 -4.84
N ARG A 89 -3.57 -12.60 -4.19
CA ARG A 89 -4.85 -12.37 -4.86
C ARG A 89 -4.92 -11.04 -5.60
N VAL A 90 -4.40 -9.96 -5.02
CA VAL A 90 -4.58 -8.61 -5.59
C VAL A 90 -3.50 -8.22 -6.60
N LYS A 91 -2.36 -8.92 -6.62
CA LYS A 91 -1.20 -8.48 -7.41
C LYS A 91 -1.47 -8.44 -8.91
N ALA A 92 -2.14 -9.46 -9.46
CA ALA A 92 -2.41 -9.53 -10.90
C ALA A 92 -3.33 -8.38 -11.35
N ASP A 93 -4.46 -8.22 -10.66
CA ASP A 93 -5.43 -7.15 -10.92
C ASP A 93 -4.80 -5.75 -10.70
N PHE A 94 -3.94 -5.59 -9.71
CA PHE A 94 -3.20 -4.34 -9.48
C PHE A 94 -2.28 -3.98 -10.66
N ILE A 95 -1.54 -4.95 -11.19
CA ILE A 95 -0.68 -4.74 -12.37
C ILE A 95 -1.55 -4.36 -13.58
N GLN A 96 -2.65 -5.08 -13.79
CA GLN A 96 -3.58 -4.78 -14.87
C GLN A 96 -4.15 -3.36 -14.76
N ASN A 97 -4.59 -2.95 -13.56
CA ASN A 97 -5.10 -1.61 -13.31
C ASN A 97 -4.06 -0.52 -13.62
N MET A 98 -2.79 -0.75 -13.28
CA MET A 98 -1.71 0.19 -13.59
C MET A 98 -1.44 0.33 -15.09
N GLU A 99 -1.62 -0.75 -15.86
CA GLU A 99 -1.43 -0.75 -17.31
C GLU A 99 -2.62 -0.11 -18.04
N SER A 100 -3.84 -0.33 -17.55
CA SER A 100 -5.06 0.25 -18.15
C SER A 100 -5.29 1.70 -17.75
N GLU A 101 -4.98 2.05 -16.51
CA GLU A 101 -5.14 3.38 -15.94
C GLU A 101 -3.79 3.86 -15.39
N PRO A 102 -2.95 4.50 -16.21
CA PRO A 102 -1.70 5.06 -15.72
C PRO A 102 -2.02 6.05 -14.59
N PRO A 103 -1.21 6.10 -13.52
CA PRO A 103 -1.55 6.84 -12.31
C PRO A 103 -1.80 8.32 -12.62
N GLU A 104 -3.07 8.71 -12.67
CA GLU A 104 -3.50 10.07 -12.96
C GLU A 104 -3.09 11.03 -11.83
N ARG A 105 -2.96 10.49 -10.62
CA ARG A 105 -2.68 11.24 -9.40
C ARG A 105 -1.24 11.03 -8.98
N LYS A 106 -0.48 12.12 -8.94
CA LYS A 106 0.89 12.18 -8.41
C LYS A 106 0.90 12.95 -7.10
N ILE A 107 1.41 12.34 -6.04
CA ILE A 107 1.64 12.96 -4.74
C ILE A 107 3.13 13.21 -4.61
N TYR A 108 3.51 14.48 -4.44
CA TYR A 108 4.89 14.89 -4.24
C TYR A 108 5.15 15.08 -2.74
N TYR A 109 6.16 14.41 -2.22
CA TYR A 109 6.66 14.64 -0.87
C TYR A 109 7.71 15.76 -0.91
N THR A 110 7.58 16.75 -0.02
CA THR A 110 8.55 17.84 0.09
C THR A 110 9.77 17.41 0.91
N ASP A 111 10.87 18.16 0.80
CA ASP A 111 12.04 17.96 1.65
C ASP A 111 11.66 18.08 3.14
N PHE A 112 12.09 17.14 3.97
CA PHE A 112 11.89 17.18 5.42
C PHE A 112 12.73 18.25 6.12
N ARG A 113 13.65 18.92 5.40
CA ARG A 113 14.37 20.09 5.93
C ARG A 113 13.36 21.14 6.42
N ARG A 114 13.46 21.49 7.71
CA ARG A 114 12.73 22.62 8.30
C ARG A 114 12.81 23.80 7.35
N LYS A 115 11.66 24.41 6.99
CA LYS A 115 11.65 25.78 6.47
C LYS A 115 12.57 26.59 7.37
N ALA A 116 13.56 27.25 6.79
CA ALA A 116 14.32 28.26 7.52
C ALA A 116 13.29 29.16 8.19
N ARG A 117 13.48 29.44 9.48
CA ARG A 117 12.75 30.53 10.11
C ARG A 117 13.08 31.76 9.27
N ASP A 118 12.12 32.24 8.49
CA ASP A 118 12.17 33.58 7.96
C ASP A 118 12.42 34.49 9.16
N THR A 119 13.61 35.07 9.18
CA THR A 119 14.02 36.05 10.17
C THR A 119 13.83 37.37 9.43
N ASP A 120 12.66 37.96 9.63
CA ASP A 120 12.37 39.38 9.36
C ASP A 120 11.98 40.02 10.70
#